data_AF-A0A7C8F455-F1
#
_entry.id   AF-A0A7C8F455-F1
#
_cell.length_a   1.000
_cell.length_b   1.000
_cell.length_c   1.000
_cell.angle_alpha   90.00
_cell.angle_beta   90.00
_cell.angle_gamma   90.00
#
_symmetry.space_group_name_H-M   'P 1'
#
loop_
_entity.id
_entity.type
_entity.pdbx_description
1 polymer ?
#
loop_
_entity_poly.entity_id
_entity_poly.type
_entity_poly.pdbx_seq_one_letter_code
_entity_poly.pdbx_strand_id
1 'polypeptide(L)'
;MRLSERRKEGAFYFSVRHAAGEVVGGEVEIAVFAAAREGEGILLLLRTLYFDEQSHEHIDNFCKEFAHDAHYRRICLDGAAHWCRVAPLYEVNARILRDEQGFGPESLEKSCRELFHFLRRDLIQIESRPEYQEEMARVSRCEEVDLQEALALLARVKGLKVVSACQGSAVLQLGERRICLPSCHTFKANITMDNFPQRLKNYLYSGPLGQQHLALFEENRLSAAHVCHNKKFIRMLSGSLHAFLRKHPHK
;
A
#
# COMPACT_ATOMS: atom_id res chain seq x y z
N MET A 1 -23.17 -5.68 20.38
CA MET A 1 -23.63 -4.59 19.48
C MET A 1 -22.92 -3.32 19.96
N ARG A 2 -21.77 -2.96 19.36
CA ARG A 2 -21.02 -1.76 19.79
C ARG A 2 -21.53 -0.57 18.98
N LEU A 3 -22.21 0.35 19.67
CA LEU A 3 -22.76 1.57 19.11
C LEU A 3 -21.61 2.46 18.65
N SER A 4 -21.80 3.16 17.53
CA SER A 4 -20.92 4.27 17.16
C SER A 4 -20.98 5.33 18.26
N GLU A 5 -19.86 5.65 18.90
CA GLU A 5 -19.81 6.73 19.88
C GLU A 5 -19.71 8.07 19.15
N ARG A 6 -20.53 9.01 19.57
CA ARG A 6 -20.66 10.34 18.97
C ARG A 6 -20.38 11.35 20.05
N ARG A 7 -19.46 12.27 19.80
CA ARG A 7 -19.12 13.31 20.77
C ARG A 7 -18.85 14.64 20.10
N LYS A 8 -19.20 15.71 20.79
CA LYS A 8 -18.82 17.07 20.45
C LYS A 8 -17.71 17.53 21.38
N GLU A 9 -16.64 18.07 20.83
CA GLU A 9 -15.52 18.64 21.58
C GLU A 9 -15.16 19.98 20.93
N GLY A 10 -15.35 21.07 21.67
CA GLY A 10 -15.25 22.43 21.13
C GLY A 10 -16.15 22.66 19.90
N ALA A 11 -15.54 23.10 18.80
CA ALA A 11 -16.20 23.36 17.53
C ALA A 11 -16.35 22.12 16.62
N PHE A 12 -15.81 20.97 17.05
CA PHE A 12 -15.70 19.77 16.23
C PHE A 12 -16.62 18.67 16.74
N TYR A 13 -17.01 17.82 15.80
CA TYR A 13 -17.79 16.63 16.08
C TYR A 13 -16.99 15.39 15.67
N PHE A 14 -17.03 14.36 16.50
CA PHE A 14 -16.28 13.13 16.33
C PHE A 14 -17.24 11.95 16.32
N SER A 15 -17.09 11.08 15.32
CA SER A 15 -17.77 9.78 15.26
C SER A 15 -16.73 8.69 15.37
N VAL A 16 -16.82 7.88 16.41
CA VAL A 16 -16.02 6.66 16.59
C VAL A 16 -16.83 5.48 16.11
N ARG A 17 -16.24 4.65 15.25
CA ARG A 17 -16.91 3.47 14.69
C ARG A 17 -16.03 2.25 14.88
N HIS A 18 -16.65 1.15 15.28
CA HIS A 18 -16.04 -0.16 15.19
C HIS A 18 -16.36 -0.74 13.81
N ALA A 19 -15.34 -0.83 12.95
CA ALA A 19 -15.45 -1.47 11.65
C ALA A 19 -14.69 -2.79 11.67
N ALA A 20 -15.08 -3.73 10.80
CA ALA A 20 -14.18 -4.84 10.49
C ALA A 20 -12.95 -4.23 9.80
N GLY A 21 -11.85 -4.11 10.53
CA GLY A 21 -10.64 -3.46 10.01
C GLY A 21 -10.19 -4.14 8.72
N GLU A 22 -9.89 -3.36 7.67
CA GLU A 22 -9.30 -3.89 6.43
C GLU A 22 -7.92 -4.51 6.65
N VAL A 23 -7.30 -4.10 7.77
CA VAL A 23 -5.99 -4.53 8.25
C VAL A 23 -6.12 -4.97 9.71
N VAL A 24 -5.30 -5.95 10.08
CA VAL A 24 -5.28 -6.54 11.43
C VAL A 24 -5.02 -5.45 12.47
N GLY A 25 -5.77 -5.45 13.59
CA GLY A 25 -5.59 -4.47 14.66
C GLY A 25 -6.08 -3.05 14.33
N GLY A 26 -6.73 -2.84 13.19
CA GLY A 26 -7.31 -1.55 12.76
C GLY A 26 -8.84 -1.54 12.84
N GLU A 27 -9.42 -1.95 13.97
CA GLU A 27 -10.88 -2.13 14.09
C GLU A 27 -11.65 -0.87 14.49
N VAL A 28 -10.96 0.23 14.81
CA VAL A 28 -11.59 1.48 15.25
C VAL A 28 -11.21 2.61 14.31
N GLU A 29 -12.22 3.38 13.91
CA GLU A 29 -12.06 4.58 13.09
C GLU A 29 -12.67 5.78 13.80
N ILE A 30 -11.97 6.93 13.74
CA ILE A 30 -12.48 8.23 14.15
C ILE A 30 -12.66 9.10 12.91
N ALA A 31 -13.88 9.56 12.68
CA ALA A 31 -14.20 10.58 11.70
C ALA A 31 -14.41 11.93 12.41
N VAL A 32 -13.73 12.98 11.93
CA VAL A 32 -13.80 14.34 12.48
C VAL A 32 -14.50 15.27 11.50
N PHE A 33 -15.46 16.04 12.01
CA PHE A 33 -16.28 16.94 11.20
C PHE A 33 -16.19 18.39 11.68
N ALA A 34 -16.16 19.33 10.74
CA ALA A 34 -16.41 20.74 11.00
C ALA A 34 -17.93 20.96 11.11
N ALA A 35 -18.50 20.83 12.31
CA ALA A 35 -19.84 21.33 12.62
C ALA A 35 -20.16 21.25 14.11
N ALA A 36 -21.00 22.18 14.55
CA ALA A 36 -21.54 22.24 15.91
C ALA A 36 -22.80 21.37 16.12
N ARG A 37 -23.33 20.69 15.08
CA ARG A 37 -24.57 19.90 15.08
C ARG A 37 -24.45 18.61 14.24
N GLU A 38 -25.26 17.63 14.61
CA GLU A 38 -25.35 16.29 14.02
C GLU A 38 -26.02 16.34 12.62
N GLY A 39 -25.39 15.74 11.61
CA GLY A 39 -25.98 15.53 10.26
C GLY A 39 -25.49 16.44 9.12
N GLU A 40 -24.72 17.50 9.40
CA GLU A 40 -24.43 18.57 8.40
C GLU A 40 -22.93 18.92 8.26
N GLY A 41 -22.03 18.20 8.94
CA GLY A 41 -20.62 18.57 9.00
C GLY A 41 -19.79 18.14 7.79
N ILE A 42 -18.83 18.99 7.39
CA ILE A 42 -17.80 18.65 6.41
C ILE A 42 -16.81 17.69 7.09
N LEU A 43 -16.60 16.50 6.51
CA LEU A 43 -15.56 15.57 6.98
C LEU A 43 -14.19 16.23 6.78
N LEU A 44 -13.48 16.45 7.88
CA LEU A 44 -12.15 17.03 7.89
C LEU A 44 -11.05 15.97 7.88
N LEU A 45 -11.27 14.89 8.62
CA LEU A 45 -10.26 13.88 8.88
C LEU A 45 -10.90 12.52 9.12
N LEU A 46 -10.28 11.49 8.57
CA LEU A 46 -10.58 10.10 8.88
C LEU A 46 -9.30 9.46 9.43
N ARG A 47 -9.40 8.78 10.58
CA ARG A 47 -8.26 8.14 11.23
C ARG A 47 -8.62 6.74 11.69
N THR A 48 -7.89 5.75 11.19
CA THR A 48 -7.85 4.40 11.76
C THR A 48 -6.96 4.39 13.00
N LEU A 49 -7.42 3.73 14.07
CA LEU A 49 -6.68 3.50 15.29
C LEU A 49 -6.20 2.05 15.33
N TYR A 50 -4.93 1.90 15.70
CA TYR A 50 -4.26 0.61 15.69
C TYR A 50 -3.94 0.12 17.09
N PHE A 51 -4.31 -1.13 17.39
CA PHE A 51 -3.96 -1.82 18.63
C PHE A 51 -4.27 -0.99 19.90
N ASP A 52 -3.23 -0.57 20.63
CA ASP A 52 -3.33 0.14 21.90
C ASP A 52 -3.94 1.56 21.74
N GLU A 53 -3.96 2.09 20.51
CA GLU A 53 -4.61 3.37 20.18
C GLU A 53 -6.14 3.29 20.26
N GLN A 54 -6.73 2.09 20.34
CA GLN A 54 -8.18 1.91 20.41
C GLN A 54 -8.75 2.05 21.83
N SER A 55 -7.91 2.35 22.82
CA SER A 55 -8.37 2.61 24.18
C SER A 55 -9.20 3.90 24.26
N HIS A 56 -10.20 3.91 25.14
CA HIS A 56 -11.05 5.09 25.36
C HIS A 56 -10.21 6.31 25.76
N GLU A 57 -9.18 6.12 26.59
CA GLU A 57 -8.27 7.19 26.98
C GLU A 57 -7.55 7.80 25.78
N HIS A 58 -7.02 6.98 24.86
CA HIS A 58 -6.34 7.48 23.66
C HIS A 58 -7.29 8.20 22.70
N ILE A 59 -8.50 7.66 22.53
CA ILE A 59 -9.57 8.29 21.74
C ILE A 59 -9.94 9.66 22.32
N ASP A 60 -10.14 9.72 23.65
CA ASP A 60 -10.48 10.95 24.37
C ASP A 60 -9.39 12.00 24.25
N ASN A 61 -8.13 11.60 24.44
CA ASN A 61 -6.99 12.49 24.34
C ASN A 61 -6.85 13.04 22.92
N PHE A 62 -6.98 12.18 21.90
CA PHE A 62 -6.99 12.64 20.50
C PHE A 62 -8.09 13.67 20.22
N CYS A 63 -9.32 13.41 20.68
CA CYS A 63 -10.44 14.33 20.45
C CYS A 63 -10.20 15.69 21.11
N LYS A 64 -9.70 15.70 22.36
CA LYS A 64 -9.37 16.93 23.11
C LYS A 64 -8.23 17.70 22.45
N GLU A 65 -7.13 17.02 22.12
CA GLU A 65 -5.98 17.64 21.47
C GLU A 65 -6.36 18.23 20.10
N PHE A 66 -7.06 17.47 19.25
CA PHE A 66 -7.49 17.98 17.95
C PHE A 66 -8.40 19.20 18.07
N ALA A 67 -9.32 19.19 19.04
CA ALA A 67 -10.26 20.30 19.22
C ALA A 67 -9.58 21.57 19.75
N HIS A 68 -8.68 21.45 20.73
CA HIS A 68 -8.20 22.58 21.51
C HIS A 68 -6.77 23.01 21.16
N ASP A 69 -5.94 22.14 20.58
CA ASP A 69 -4.60 22.48 20.12
C ASP A 69 -4.61 22.79 18.61
N ALA A 70 -4.50 24.08 18.29
CA ALA A 70 -4.48 24.56 16.90
C ALA A 70 -3.25 24.09 16.12
N HIS A 71 -2.11 23.89 16.79
CA HIS A 71 -0.88 23.41 16.17
C HIS A 71 -0.99 21.92 15.85
N TYR A 72 -1.42 21.11 16.82
CA TYR A 72 -1.66 19.67 16.61
C TYR A 72 -2.70 19.42 15.52
N ARG A 73 -3.81 20.17 15.54
CA ARG A 73 -4.84 20.09 14.50
C ARG A 73 -4.28 20.38 13.11
N ARG A 74 -3.48 21.43 12.96
CA ARG A 74 -2.83 21.75 11.68
C ARG A 74 -1.95 20.59 11.21
N ILE A 75 -1.11 20.05 12.10
CA ILE A 75 -0.24 18.91 11.79
C ILE A 75 -1.05 17.67 11.37
N CYS A 76 -2.20 17.41 11.97
CA CYS A 76 -3.09 16.32 11.57
C CYS A 76 -3.70 16.55 10.17
N LEU A 77 -4.18 17.75 9.90
CA LEU A 77 -4.81 18.10 8.61
C LEU A 77 -3.79 18.16 7.47
N ASP A 78 -2.54 18.54 7.75
CA ASP A 78 -1.44 18.56 6.79
C ASP A 78 -0.84 17.17 6.55
N GLY A 79 -1.33 16.13 7.24
CA GLY A 79 -0.79 14.77 7.15
C GLY A 79 0.61 14.59 7.75
N ALA A 80 1.09 15.59 8.51
CA ALA A 80 2.42 15.61 9.11
C ALA A 80 2.45 14.93 10.49
N ALA A 81 1.28 14.60 11.07
CA ALA A 81 1.23 13.93 12.37
C ALA A 81 1.93 12.57 12.31
N HIS A 82 2.55 12.19 13.42
CA HIS A 82 3.29 10.94 13.50
C HIS A 82 2.47 9.72 13.04
N TRP A 83 1.21 9.64 13.47
CA TRP A 83 0.31 8.54 13.09
C TRP A 83 -0.06 8.56 11.59
N CYS A 84 -0.18 9.73 10.96
CA CYS A 84 -0.46 9.86 9.53
C CYS A 84 0.67 9.24 8.68
N ARG A 85 1.90 9.31 9.18
CA ARG A 85 3.10 8.80 8.51
C ARG A 85 3.30 7.31 8.76
N VAL A 86 2.94 6.82 9.95
CA VAL A 86 2.99 5.38 10.28
C VAL A 86 1.91 4.58 9.55
N ALA A 87 0.69 5.10 9.46
CA ALA A 87 -0.47 4.36 8.93
C ALA A 87 -0.23 3.75 7.53
N PRO A 88 0.20 4.50 6.50
CA PRO A 88 0.46 3.93 5.17
C PRO A 88 1.54 2.84 5.17
N LEU A 89 2.60 3.02 5.96
CA LEU A 89 3.64 2.01 6.12
C LEU A 89 3.09 0.75 6.77
N TYR A 90 2.32 0.90 7.84
CA TYR A 90 1.75 -0.23 8.56
C TYR A 90 0.77 -1.02 7.67
N GLU A 91 -0.18 -0.34 7.04
CA GLU A 91 -1.23 -0.99 6.26
C GLU A 91 -0.67 -1.83 5.10
N VAL A 92 0.31 -1.29 4.37
CA VAL A 92 0.96 -2.03 3.27
C VAL A 92 1.67 -3.27 3.81
N ASN A 93 2.46 -3.12 4.87
CA ASN A 93 3.24 -4.24 5.40
C ASN A 93 2.35 -5.28 6.09
N ALA A 94 1.27 -4.89 6.78
CA ALA A 94 0.33 -5.80 7.41
C ALA A 94 -0.45 -6.63 6.38
N ARG A 95 -0.86 -6.03 5.26
CA ARG A 95 -1.50 -6.75 4.14
C ARG A 95 -0.54 -7.76 3.52
N ILE A 96 0.72 -7.38 3.29
CA ILE A 96 1.75 -8.29 2.76
C ILE A 96 2.03 -9.43 3.74
N LEU A 97 2.09 -9.14 5.04
CA LEU A 97 2.32 -10.14 6.06
C LEU A 97 1.22 -11.20 6.08
N ARG A 98 -0.04 -10.76 6.00
CA ARG A 98 -1.22 -11.64 5.86
C ARG A 98 -1.15 -12.48 4.59
N ASP A 99 -0.84 -11.86 3.46
CA ASP A 99 -0.94 -12.50 2.15
C ASP A 99 0.25 -13.43 1.85
N GLU A 100 1.42 -13.21 2.45
CA GLU A 100 2.66 -13.95 2.10
C GLU A 100 3.14 -14.94 3.19
N GLN A 101 2.79 -14.77 4.47
CA GLN A 101 3.41 -15.58 5.54
C GLN A 101 2.54 -16.72 6.08
N GLY A 102 1.31 -16.90 5.56
CA GLY A 102 0.48 -18.08 5.87
C GLY A 102 0.20 -18.29 7.36
N PHE A 103 0.26 -17.22 8.15
CA PHE A 103 0.09 -17.29 9.59
C PHE A 103 -1.31 -17.72 10.00
N GLY A 104 -1.40 -18.44 11.12
CA GLY A 104 -2.66 -18.55 11.86
C GLY A 104 -3.08 -17.19 12.45
N PRO A 105 -4.37 -16.97 12.74
CA PRO A 105 -4.88 -15.66 13.15
C PRO A 105 -4.14 -15.03 14.35
N GLU A 106 -3.85 -15.80 15.39
CA GLU A 106 -3.14 -15.30 16.60
C GLU A 106 -1.69 -14.90 16.31
N SER A 107 -0.98 -15.70 15.51
CA SER A 107 0.40 -15.39 15.12
C SER A 107 0.45 -14.16 14.22
N LEU A 108 -0.53 -14.02 13.32
CA LEU A 108 -0.66 -12.83 12.46
C LEU A 108 -0.88 -11.57 13.29
N GLU A 109 -1.81 -11.59 14.26
CA GLU A 109 -2.06 -10.43 15.11
C GLU A 109 -0.80 -10.02 15.89
N LYS A 110 -0.12 -10.99 16.50
CA LYS A 110 1.13 -10.72 17.23
C LYS A 110 2.19 -10.08 16.33
N SER A 111 2.44 -10.64 15.15
CA SER A 111 3.43 -10.12 14.22
C SER A 111 3.04 -8.75 13.65
N CYS A 112 1.76 -8.51 13.37
CA CYS A 112 1.25 -7.19 12.97
C CYS A 112 1.44 -6.15 14.09
N ARG A 113 1.18 -6.52 15.35
CA ARG A 113 1.40 -5.64 16.51
C ARG A 113 2.88 -5.27 16.67
N GLU A 114 3.76 -6.26 16.60
CA GLU A 114 5.22 -6.05 16.66
C GLU A 114 5.71 -5.15 15.51
N LEU A 115 5.18 -5.35 14.30
CA LEU A 115 5.45 -4.51 13.14
C LEU A 115 4.98 -3.08 13.36
N PHE A 116 3.76 -2.87 13.85
CA PHE A 116 3.22 -1.54 14.12
C PHE A 116 4.08 -0.76 15.12
N HIS A 117 4.44 -1.37 16.24
CA HIS A 117 5.29 -0.72 17.23
C HIS A 117 6.71 -0.45 16.71
N PHE A 118 7.26 -1.36 15.88
CA PHE A 118 8.54 -1.12 15.22
C PHE A 118 8.49 0.10 14.29
N LEU A 119 7.50 0.15 13.39
CA LEU A 119 7.33 1.28 12.47
C LEU A 119 7.11 2.58 13.23
N ARG A 120 6.30 2.55 14.30
CA ARG A 120 6.02 3.72 15.13
C ARG A 120 7.27 4.21 15.88
N ARG A 121 8.11 3.30 16.39
CA ARG A 121 9.34 3.67 17.12
C ARG A 121 10.42 4.20 16.19
N ASP A 122 10.60 3.55 15.04
CA ASP A 122 11.77 3.77 14.18
C ASP A 122 11.46 4.65 12.96
N LEU A 123 10.28 5.27 12.90
CA LEU A 123 9.79 6.06 11.77
C LEU A 123 10.81 7.09 11.26
N ILE A 124 11.38 7.91 12.17
CA ILE A 124 12.33 8.95 11.79
C ILE A 124 13.59 8.36 11.15
N GLN A 125 14.08 7.24 11.67
CA GLN A 125 15.22 6.55 11.10
C GLN A 125 14.89 5.98 9.72
N ILE A 126 13.69 5.41 9.55
CA ILE A 126 13.19 4.90 8.27
C ILE A 126 13.18 6.02 7.23
N GLU A 127 12.58 7.17 7.56
CA GLU A 127 12.41 8.28 6.62
C GLU A 127 13.70 9.06 6.33
N SER A 128 14.70 8.96 7.21
CA SER A 128 16.03 9.52 6.97
C SER A 128 16.86 8.73 5.95
N ARG A 129 16.41 7.53 5.55
CA ARG A 129 17.15 6.71 4.58
C ARG A 129 17.08 7.34 3.19
N PRO A 130 18.21 7.49 2.48
CA PRO A 130 18.21 7.98 1.10
C PRO A 130 17.26 7.18 0.20
N GLU A 131 17.24 5.86 0.34
CA GLU A 131 16.40 4.97 -0.48
C GLU A 131 14.91 5.20 -0.22
N TYR A 132 14.53 5.55 1.01
CA TYR A 132 13.16 5.95 1.33
C TYR A 132 12.81 7.28 0.67
N GLN A 133 13.69 8.28 0.79
CA GLN A 133 13.46 9.61 0.26
C GLN A 133 13.39 9.61 -1.27
N GLU A 134 14.28 8.88 -1.92
CA GLU A 134 14.28 8.68 -3.38
C GLU A 134 12.98 8.03 -3.85
N GLU A 135 12.53 6.98 -3.15
CA GLU A 135 11.29 6.29 -3.50
C GLU A 135 10.05 7.17 -3.27
N MET A 136 9.96 7.88 -2.14
CA MET A 136 8.84 8.78 -1.89
C MET A 136 8.81 9.95 -2.86
N ALA A 137 9.98 10.46 -3.28
CA ALA A 137 10.08 11.46 -4.33
C ALA A 137 9.65 10.91 -5.69
N ARG A 138 9.93 9.63 -5.98
CA ARG A 138 9.46 8.94 -7.19
C ARG A 138 7.93 8.77 -7.18
N VAL A 139 7.37 8.32 -6.06
CA VAL A 139 5.93 8.13 -5.88
C VAL A 139 5.19 9.45 -6.02
N SER A 140 5.71 10.55 -5.45
CA SER A 140 5.08 11.87 -5.57
C SER A 140 5.08 12.43 -6.99
N ARG A 141 6.02 12.00 -7.84
CA ARG A 141 6.07 12.32 -9.28
C ARG A 141 5.32 11.31 -10.16
N CYS A 142 4.72 10.27 -9.57
CA CYS A 142 4.09 9.16 -10.28
C CYS A 142 5.01 8.47 -11.32
N GLU A 143 6.31 8.38 -11.02
CA GLU A 143 7.30 7.84 -11.96
C GLU A 143 7.38 6.31 -11.86
N GLU A 144 7.03 5.58 -12.92
CA GLU A 144 7.19 4.10 -12.99
C GLU A 144 8.20 3.69 -14.07
N VAL A 145 9.44 4.20 -13.97
CA VAL A 145 10.46 4.10 -15.03
C VAL A 145 10.76 2.67 -15.47
N ASP A 146 10.89 1.72 -14.52
CA ASP A 146 11.17 0.32 -14.87
C ASP A 146 9.98 -0.28 -15.67
N LEU A 147 8.74 0.14 -15.39
CA LEU A 147 7.53 -0.36 -16.05
C LEU A 147 7.32 0.24 -17.45
N GLN A 148 7.72 1.50 -17.67
CA GLN A 148 7.52 2.18 -18.95
C GLN A 148 8.14 1.43 -20.14
N GLU A 149 9.34 0.85 -19.96
CA GLU A 149 9.96 0.04 -21.00
C GLU A 149 9.13 -1.22 -21.32
N ALA A 150 8.65 -1.93 -20.29
CA ALA A 150 7.82 -3.13 -20.48
C ALA A 150 6.52 -2.79 -21.22
N LEU A 151 5.89 -1.66 -20.88
CA LEU A 151 4.68 -1.19 -21.56
C LEU A 151 4.92 -0.84 -23.03
N ALA A 152 6.02 -0.14 -23.33
CA ALA A 152 6.39 0.18 -24.70
C ALA A 152 6.63 -1.09 -25.54
N LEU A 153 7.21 -2.15 -24.95
CA LEU A 153 7.40 -3.44 -25.63
C LEU A 153 6.08 -4.20 -25.80
N LEU A 154 5.21 -4.21 -24.79
CA LEU A 154 3.89 -4.84 -24.86
C LEU A 154 3.02 -4.20 -25.94
N ALA A 155 3.05 -2.86 -26.08
CA ALA A 155 2.31 -2.13 -27.11
C ALA A 155 2.68 -2.56 -28.54
N ARG A 156 3.85 -3.17 -28.73
CA ARG A 156 4.26 -3.70 -30.04
C ARG A 156 3.68 -5.10 -30.30
N VAL A 157 3.27 -5.84 -29.29
CA VAL A 157 2.73 -7.20 -29.48
C VAL A 157 1.36 -7.10 -30.19
N LYS A 158 1.28 -7.66 -31.41
CA LYS A 158 0.07 -7.60 -32.24
C LYS A 158 -1.13 -8.18 -31.50
N GLY A 159 -2.19 -7.39 -31.46
CA GLY A 159 -3.46 -7.77 -30.86
C GLY A 159 -3.46 -7.73 -29.33
N LEU A 160 -2.39 -7.30 -28.64
CA LEU A 160 -2.39 -7.12 -27.19
C LEU A 160 -2.74 -5.66 -26.85
N LYS A 161 -3.63 -5.46 -25.88
CA LYS A 161 -3.91 -4.15 -25.30
C LYS A 161 -3.79 -4.19 -23.79
N VAL A 162 -3.00 -3.28 -23.22
CA VAL A 162 -2.86 -3.11 -21.76
C VAL A 162 -3.99 -2.21 -21.26
N VAL A 163 -4.67 -2.66 -20.20
CA VAL A 163 -5.78 -1.94 -19.54
C VAL A 163 -5.27 -1.12 -18.37
N SER A 164 -4.45 -1.75 -17.53
CA SER A 164 -3.84 -1.13 -16.36
C SER A 164 -2.51 -1.80 -16.06
N ALA A 165 -1.62 -1.06 -15.43
CA ALA A 165 -0.35 -1.60 -14.96
C ALA A 165 0.11 -0.84 -13.73
N CYS A 166 0.91 -1.49 -12.89
CA CYS A 166 1.53 -0.89 -11.73
C CYS A 166 2.86 -1.57 -11.44
N GLN A 167 3.84 -0.77 -11.01
CA GLN A 167 5.18 -1.24 -10.63
C GLN A 167 5.21 -1.94 -9.25
N GLY A 168 4.16 -1.80 -8.45
CA GLY A 168 4.09 -2.35 -7.10
C GLY A 168 4.86 -1.52 -6.07
N SER A 169 4.91 -2.01 -4.83
CA SER A 169 5.71 -1.42 -3.74
C SER A 169 7.21 -1.70 -3.91
N ALA A 170 8.04 -0.71 -3.58
CA ALA A 170 9.47 -0.94 -3.35
C ALA A 170 9.72 -1.54 -1.97
N VAL A 171 10.87 -2.18 -1.80
CA VAL A 171 11.31 -2.76 -0.54
C VAL A 171 12.53 -2.01 -0.05
N LEU A 172 12.47 -1.53 1.19
CA LEU A 172 13.60 -0.97 1.93
C LEU A 172 14.17 -2.02 2.88
N GLN A 173 15.49 -2.22 2.81
CA GLN A 173 16.21 -3.11 3.72
C GLN A 173 16.69 -2.32 4.94
N LEU A 174 16.35 -2.77 6.13
CA LEU A 174 16.71 -2.16 7.41
C LEU A 174 17.34 -3.22 8.32
N GLY A 175 18.67 -3.38 8.21
CA GLY A 175 19.37 -4.48 8.87
C GLY A 175 18.84 -5.82 8.34
N GLU A 176 18.29 -6.64 9.23
CA GLU A 176 17.65 -7.93 8.89
C GLU A 176 16.18 -7.79 8.46
N ARG A 177 15.56 -6.62 8.68
CA ARG A 177 14.14 -6.39 8.38
C ARG A 177 13.97 -5.84 6.97
N ARG A 178 12.84 -6.21 6.36
CA ARG A 178 12.37 -5.66 5.10
C ARG A 178 11.07 -4.92 5.35
N ILE A 179 10.99 -3.67 4.92
CA ILE A 179 9.74 -2.93 4.90
C ILE A 179 9.36 -2.62 3.46
N CYS A 180 8.10 -2.78 3.12
CA CYS A 180 7.56 -2.38 1.84
C CYS A 180 7.09 -0.93 1.96
N LEU A 181 7.50 -0.11 1.01
CA LEU A 181 7.16 1.30 0.97
C LEU A 181 5.78 1.50 0.33
N PRO A 182 5.02 2.53 0.75
CA PRO A 182 3.74 2.83 0.14
C PRO A 182 3.90 3.09 -1.36
N SER A 183 3.05 2.44 -2.16
CA SER A 183 2.94 2.64 -3.61
C SER A 183 1.59 3.28 -3.92
N CYS A 184 1.51 3.99 -5.05
CA CYS A 184 0.32 4.74 -5.44
C CYS A 184 -0.89 3.86 -5.82
N HIS A 185 -0.70 2.57 -6.18
CA HIS A 185 -1.82 1.76 -6.68
C HIS A 185 -1.92 0.34 -6.10
N THR A 186 -0.83 -0.43 -6.06
CA THR A 186 -0.85 -1.83 -5.60
C THR A 186 0.47 -2.22 -4.96
N PHE A 187 0.48 -3.24 -4.09
CA PHE A 187 1.71 -3.72 -3.45
C PHE A 187 2.50 -4.69 -4.34
N LYS A 188 1.85 -5.47 -5.22
CA LYS A 188 2.52 -6.33 -6.22
C LYS A 188 2.48 -5.70 -7.61
N ALA A 189 3.63 -5.71 -8.29
CA ALA A 189 3.72 -5.31 -9.68
C ALA A 189 2.75 -6.14 -10.52
N ASN A 190 1.98 -5.51 -11.39
CA ASN A 190 1.01 -6.20 -12.21
C ASN A 190 0.73 -5.47 -13.52
N ILE A 191 0.29 -6.23 -14.51
CA ILE A 191 -0.16 -5.75 -15.81
C ILE A 191 -1.43 -6.52 -16.15
N THR A 192 -2.51 -5.78 -16.34
CA THR A 192 -3.81 -6.29 -16.79
C THR A 192 -3.98 -5.94 -18.26
N MET A 193 -4.42 -6.91 -19.05
CA MET A 193 -4.58 -6.81 -20.49
C MET A 193 -6.03 -7.09 -20.87
N ASP A 194 -6.54 -6.50 -21.96
CA ASP A 194 -7.87 -6.84 -22.49
C ASP A 194 -7.87 -8.28 -23.01
N ASN A 195 -6.72 -8.71 -23.53
CA ASN A 195 -6.47 -10.05 -23.98
C ASN A 195 -4.98 -10.39 -23.81
N PHE A 196 -4.70 -11.57 -23.27
CA PHE A 196 -3.33 -12.06 -23.12
C PHE A 196 -3.04 -13.12 -24.20
N PRO A 197 -2.34 -12.79 -25.31
CA PRO A 197 -2.14 -13.73 -26.40
C PRO A 197 -1.44 -15.01 -25.93
N GLN A 198 -2.07 -16.16 -26.17
CA GLN A 198 -1.59 -17.45 -25.65
C GLN A 198 -0.14 -17.75 -26.02
N ARG A 199 0.29 -17.34 -27.22
CA ARG A 199 1.68 -17.48 -27.67
C ARG A 199 2.66 -16.72 -26.78
N LEU A 200 2.35 -15.47 -26.45
CA LEU A 200 3.18 -14.66 -25.56
C LEU A 200 3.15 -15.24 -24.14
N LYS A 201 1.95 -15.60 -23.64
CA LYS A 201 1.79 -16.24 -22.33
C LYS A 201 2.65 -17.49 -22.18
N ASN A 202 2.58 -18.40 -23.15
CA ASN A 202 3.40 -19.62 -23.19
C ASN A 202 4.90 -19.29 -23.24
N TYR A 203 5.31 -18.29 -24.03
CA TYR A 203 6.71 -17.87 -24.10
C TYR A 203 7.22 -17.36 -22.75
N LEU A 204 6.48 -16.45 -22.12
CA LEU A 204 6.85 -15.87 -20.82
C LEU A 204 6.83 -16.93 -19.71
N TYR A 205 5.86 -17.85 -19.74
CA TYR A 205 5.75 -18.95 -18.79
C TYR A 205 6.91 -19.96 -18.92
N SER A 206 7.25 -20.35 -20.15
CA SER A 206 8.37 -21.26 -20.40
C SER A 206 9.76 -20.62 -20.19
N GLY A 207 9.80 -19.29 -20.11
CA GLY A 207 11.01 -18.51 -19.92
C GLY A 207 11.36 -18.24 -18.46
N PRO A 208 12.30 -17.30 -18.21
CA PRO A 208 12.81 -17.02 -16.87
C PRO A 208 11.74 -16.56 -15.86
N LEU A 209 10.66 -15.92 -16.32
CA LEU A 209 9.59 -15.46 -15.44
C LEU A 209 8.85 -16.63 -14.76
N GLY A 210 8.50 -17.67 -15.53
CA GLY A 210 7.87 -18.86 -14.98
C GLY A 210 8.87 -19.81 -14.30
N GLN A 211 10.05 -20.01 -14.91
CA GLN A 211 11.07 -20.92 -14.37
C GLN A 211 11.64 -20.47 -13.02
N GLN A 212 11.73 -19.16 -12.77
CA GLN A 212 12.19 -18.63 -11.48
C GLN A 212 11.04 -18.30 -10.53
N HIS A 213 9.81 -18.71 -10.85
CA HIS A 213 8.61 -18.41 -10.05
C HIS A 213 8.47 -16.92 -9.70
N LEU A 214 8.86 -16.03 -10.62
CA LEU A 214 8.80 -14.59 -10.41
C LEU A 214 7.43 -14.00 -10.72
N ALA A 215 6.63 -14.71 -11.52
CA ALA A 215 5.35 -14.22 -12.02
C ALA A 215 4.21 -15.22 -11.78
N LEU A 216 3.02 -14.69 -11.52
CA LEU A 216 1.75 -15.38 -11.57
C LEU A 216 1.08 -15.07 -12.91
N PHE A 217 0.56 -16.11 -13.55
CA PHE A 217 -0.06 -16.04 -14.87
C PHE A 217 -1.54 -16.35 -14.78
N GLU A 218 -2.37 -15.32 -14.88
CA GLU A 218 -3.83 -15.44 -14.90
C GLU A 218 -4.35 -15.32 -16.35
N GLU A 219 -5.66 -15.42 -16.57
CA GLU A 219 -6.25 -15.35 -17.91
C GLU A 219 -5.81 -14.10 -18.67
N ASN A 220 -5.99 -12.92 -18.04
CA ASN A 220 -5.73 -11.62 -18.64
C ASN A 220 -4.81 -10.74 -17.78
N ARG A 221 -4.08 -11.35 -16.85
CA ARG A 221 -3.21 -10.63 -15.91
C ARG A 221 -1.89 -11.36 -15.73
N LEU A 222 -0.84 -10.56 -15.63
CA LEU A 222 0.50 -10.97 -15.25
C LEU A 222 0.93 -10.16 -14.04
N SER A 223 1.33 -10.81 -12.94
CA SER A 223 1.78 -10.11 -11.74
C SER A 223 3.02 -10.73 -11.13
N ALA A 224 3.77 -9.97 -10.34
CA ALA A 224 4.83 -10.52 -9.51
C ALA A 224 4.24 -11.55 -8.52
N ALA A 225 4.99 -12.63 -8.27
CA ALA A 225 4.58 -13.65 -7.30
C ALA A 225 4.60 -13.11 -5.86
N HIS A 226 5.62 -12.33 -5.53
CA HIS A 226 5.84 -11.72 -4.22
C HIS A 226 6.21 -10.25 -4.37
N VAL A 227 5.94 -9.43 -3.36
CA VAL A 227 6.30 -8.00 -3.38
C VAL A 227 7.80 -7.80 -3.53
N CYS A 228 8.61 -8.65 -2.87
CA CYS A 228 10.06 -8.62 -3.00
C CYS A 228 10.55 -8.91 -4.43
N HIS A 229 9.70 -9.45 -5.31
CA HIS A 229 10.02 -9.71 -6.71
C HIS A 229 9.65 -8.56 -7.65
N ASN A 230 8.91 -7.53 -7.24
CA ASN A 230 8.37 -6.48 -8.14
C ASN A 230 9.39 -5.94 -9.15
N LYS A 231 10.52 -5.43 -8.66
CA LYS A 231 11.57 -4.84 -9.52
C LYS A 231 12.23 -5.88 -10.42
N LYS A 232 12.50 -7.08 -9.89
CA LYS A 232 13.10 -8.18 -10.66
C LYS A 232 12.12 -8.69 -11.73
N PHE A 233 10.85 -8.83 -11.39
CA PHE A 233 9.76 -9.22 -12.28
C PHE A 233 9.68 -8.30 -13.49
N ILE A 234 9.61 -6.97 -13.28
CA ILE A 234 9.51 -5.99 -14.37
C ILE A 234 10.73 -6.04 -15.29
N ARG A 235 11.94 -6.07 -14.73
CA ARG A 235 13.18 -6.16 -15.52
C ARG A 235 13.25 -7.44 -16.35
N MET A 236 12.90 -8.57 -15.74
CA MET A 236 12.86 -9.86 -16.43
C MET A 236 11.77 -9.92 -17.51
N LEU A 237 10.64 -9.24 -17.28
CA LEU A 237 9.60 -9.08 -18.27
C LEU A 237 10.08 -8.28 -19.49
N SER A 238 10.68 -7.10 -19.27
CA SER A 238 11.26 -6.29 -20.36
C SER A 238 12.27 -7.09 -21.19
N GLY A 239 13.21 -7.78 -20.54
CA GLY A 239 14.18 -8.63 -21.22
C GLY A 239 13.55 -9.77 -22.01
N SER A 240 12.51 -10.41 -21.46
CA SER A 240 11.78 -11.50 -22.14
C SER A 240 11.00 -10.99 -23.35
N LEU A 241 10.38 -9.82 -23.25
CA LEU A 241 9.65 -9.18 -24.34
C LEU A 241 10.57 -8.77 -25.50
N HIS A 242 11.74 -8.22 -25.21
CA HIS A 242 12.76 -7.96 -26.23
C HIS A 242 13.12 -9.23 -27.01
N ALA A 243 13.42 -10.32 -26.30
CA ALA A 243 13.77 -11.59 -26.92
C ALA A 243 12.61 -12.18 -27.75
N PHE A 244 11.37 -12.07 -27.26
CA PHE A 244 10.16 -12.49 -27.97
C PHE A 244 9.99 -11.73 -29.29
N LEU A 245 10.05 -10.39 -29.24
CA LEU A 245 9.87 -9.52 -30.41
C LEU A 245 10.96 -9.71 -31.46
N ARG A 246 12.19 -10.03 -31.06
CA ARG A 246 13.27 -10.38 -32.01
C ARG A 246 13.00 -11.69 -32.75
N LYS A 247 12.47 -12.70 -32.08
CA LYS A 247 12.15 -14.01 -32.67
C LYS A 247 10.88 -13.98 -33.52
N HIS A 248 9.99 -13.02 -33.26
CA HIS A 248 8.69 -12.90 -33.90
C HIS A 248 8.48 -11.47 -34.43
N PRO A 249 9.31 -11.01 -35.38
CA PRO A 249 9.13 -9.71 -36.00
C PRO A 249 7.76 -9.66 -36.69
N HIS A 250 7.07 -8.53 -36.56
CA HIS A 250 5.72 -8.32 -37.06
C HIS A 250 5.59 -8.79 -38.52
N LYS A 251 4.93 -9.94 -38.72
CA LYS A 251 4.29 -10.33 -39.97
C LYS A 251 2.78 -10.20 -39.78
#